data_AF-A0AAQ4EQU5-F1
#
_entry.id   AF-A0AAQ4EQU5-F1
#
_cell.length_a   1.000
_cell.length_b   1.000
_cell.length_c   1.000
_cell.angle_alpha   90.00
_cell.angle_beta   90.00
_cell.angle_gamma   90.00
#
_symmetry.space_group_name_H-M   'P 1'
#
loop_
_entity.id
_entity.type
_entity.pdbx_description
1 polymer ?
#
loop_
_entity_poly.entity_id
_entity_poly.type
_entity_poly.pdbx_seq_one_letter_code
_entity_poly.pdbx_strand_id
1 'polypeptide(L)'
;MIRLRFGTTILQVRRSAACIGAACVLVSFAAVYIYFSRLLPSSTSLAGWPAGKMDMAALEQRLQRLEKELRNNHLMLTQIRDTVRNFLSAGTGVGWKGIPKAPPALQNVSRTAIMLSPADCAFCSSPPASTDYNMYDVCEKLAFDNPDGGVWKQGWKLEYEESMWTKDRKLRVFVVPHSHNDPGWLKTFDKYFLDQTRHILDNMVVKLGVDKRRRFIWAETSYLSFWFDQQSEEVKSKVRGYVQSGQLEIVTGGWVMNDEANTHVFAMLEQMVEGHQWLERNLGNVTHKAAHAFPRCLLY
;
A
#
# COMPACT_ATOMS: atom_id res chain seq x y z
N MET A 1 -46.81 -22.74 -33.77
CA MET A 1 -45.52 -22.07 -34.06
C MET A 1 -45.27 -21.03 -32.99
N ILE A 2 -44.01 -20.81 -32.58
CA ILE A 2 -43.63 -19.77 -31.62
C ILE A 2 -43.27 -18.52 -32.43
N ARG A 3 -43.82 -17.37 -32.07
CA ARG A 3 -43.50 -16.09 -32.69
C ARG A 3 -42.56 -15.33 -31.76
N LEU A 4 -41.33 -15.11 -32.20
CA LEU A 4 -40.33 -14.31 -31.49
C LEU A 4 -40.24 -12.96 -32.20
N ARG A 5 -40.43 -11.88 -31.44
CA ARG A 5 -40.41 -10.51 -31.97
C ARG A 5 -39.09 -9.86 -31.57
N PHE A 6 -38.27 -9.52 -32.56
CA PHE A 6 -37.04 -8.77 -32.37
C PHE A 6 -37.22 -7.43 -33.08
N GLY A 7 -37.52 -6.38 -32.31
CA GLY A 7 -37.81 -5.05 -32.84
C GLY A 7 -38.98 -5.05 -33.83
N THR A 8 -38.73 -4.57 -35.05
CA THR A 8 -39.72 -4.48 -36.14
C THR A 8 -39.93 -5.78 -36.91
N THR A 9 -39.11 -6.82 -36.67
CA THR A 9 -39.19 -8.12 -37.36
C THR A 9 -39.81 -9.21 -36.49
N ILE A 10 -40.71 -10.02 -37.08
CA ILE A 10 -41.36 -11.16 -36.43
C ILE A 10 -40.87 -12.45 -37.07
N LEU A 11 -40.10 -13.24 -36.32
CA LEU A 11 -39.64 -14.56 -36.73
C LEU A 11 -40.62 -15.63 -36.23
N GLN A 12 -41.14 -16.47 -37.13
CA GLN A 12 -42.03 -17.57 -36.78
C GLN A 12 -41.29 -18.90 -36.88
N VAL A 13 -41.06 -19.56 -35.74
CA VAL A 13 -40.32 -20.83 -35.68
C VAL A 13 -41.29 -21.96 -35.28
N ARG A 14 -41.19 -23.11 -35.94
CA ARG A 14 -41.96 -24.31 -35.55
C ARG A 14 -41.54 -24.74 -34.14
N ARG A 15 -42.49 -25.13 -33.29
CA ARG A 15 -42.23 -25.49 -31.87
C ARG A 15 -41.16 -26.56 -31.75
N SER A 16 -41.18 -27.56 -32.62
CA SER A 16 -40.15 -28.60 -32.70
C SER A 16 -38.75 -28.05 -33.01
N ALA A 17 -38.64 -27.13 -33.98
CA ALA A 17 -37.37 -26.50 -34.33
C ALA A 17 -36.82 -25.59 -33.22
N ALA A 18 -37.70 -24.89 -32.49
CA ALA A 18 -37.30 -24.08 -31.35
C ALA A 18 -36.76 -24.93 -30.17
N CYS A 19 -37.41 -26.08 -29.89
CA CYS A 19 -36.93 -27.00 -28.86
C CYS A 19 -35.58 -27.63 -29.22
N ILE A 20 -35.39 -28.01 -30.49
CA ILE A 20 -34.12 -28.55 -30.98
C ILE A 20 -33.02 -27.47 -30.89
N GLY A 21 -33.31 -26.24 -31.32
CA GLY A 21 -32.37 -25.12 -31.21
C GLY A 21 -31.97 -24.84 -29.75
N ALA A 22 -32.92 -24.81 -28.82
CA ALA A 22 -32.64 -24.62 -27.40
C ALA A 22 -31.79 -25.76 -26.82
N ALA A 23 -32.07 -27.01 -27.20
CA ALA A 23 -31.28 -28.17 -26.79
C ALA A 23 -29.83 -28.08 -27.31
N CYS A 24 -29.64 -27.70 -28.57
CA CYS A 24 -28.29 -27.50 -29.15
C CYS A 24 -27.53 -26.39 -28.42
N VAL A 25 -28.18 -25.28 -28.08
CA VAL A 25 -27.56 -24.18 -27.33
C VAL A 25 -27.14 -24.65 -25.93
N LEU A 26 -28.00 -25.39 -25.23
CA LEU A 26 -27.67 -25.94 -23.91
C LEU A 26 -26.49 -26.92 -23.95
N VAL A 27 -26.46 -27.82 -24.94
CA VAL A 27 -25.33 -28.74 -25.14
C VAL A 27 -24.04 -27.98 -25.45
N SER A 28 -24.14 -26.90 -26.23
CA SER A 28 -22.99 -26.04 -26.55
C SER A 28 -22.44 -25.34 -25.31
N PHE A 29 -23.31 -24.77 -24.48
CA PHE A 29 -22.91 -24.16 -23.20
C PHE A 29 -22.33 -25.19 -22.23
N ALA A 30 -22.90 -26.40 -22.16
CA ALA A 30 -22.36 -27.48 -21.34
C ALA A 30 -20.97 -27.93 -21.85
N ALA A 31 -20.77 -28.02 -23.16
CA ALA A 31 -19.48 -28.36 -23.74
C ALA A 31 -18.42 -27.27 -23.49
N VAL A 32 -18.80 -25.99 -23.60
CA VAL A 32 -17.93 -24.85 -23.26
C VAL A 32 -17.62 -24.84 -21.77
N TYR A 33 -18.60 -25.11 -20.91
CA TYR A 33 -18.39 -25.23 -19.45
C TYR A 33 -17.43 -26.38 -19.13
N ILE A 34 -17.60 -27.55 -19.74
CA ILE A 34 -16.69 -28.69 -19.56
C ILE A 34 -15.29 -28.37 -20.08
N TYR A 35 -15.19 -27.72 -21.24
CA TYR A 35 -13.92 -27.29 -21.84
C TYR A 35 -13.18 -26.29 -20.93
N PHE A 36 -13.87 -25.26 -20.45
CA PHE A 36 -13.31 -24.32 -19.49
C PHE A 36 -13.01 -24.95 -18.14
N SER A 37 -13.82 -25.90 -17.65
CA SER A 37 -13.53 -26.63 -16.40
C SER A 37 -12.33 -27.58 -16.50
N ARG A 38 -11.91 -27.95 -17.73
CA ARG A 38 -10.71 -28.76 -17.99
C ARG A 38 -9.47 -27.93 -18.31
N LEU A 39 -9.65 -26.68 -18.78
CA LEU A 39 -8.55 -25.77 -19.13
C LEU A 39 -8.24 -24.72 -18.06
N LEU A 40 -9.22 -24.31 -17.26
CA LEU A 40 -9.00 -23.56 -16.04
C LEU A 40 -8.81 -24.57 -14.92
N PRO A 41 -7.66 -24.59 -14.23
CA PRO A 41 -7.53 -25.33 -13.00
C PRO A 41 -8.60 -24.82 -12.06
N SER A 42 -9.49 -25.70 -11.61
CA SER A 42 -10.25 -25.50 -10.39
C SER A 42 -9.26 -24.99 -9.33
N SER A 43 -9.55 -23.83 -8.75
CA SER A 43 -8.79 -23.16 -7.69
C SER A 43 -8.86 -23.92 -6.36
N THR A 44 -8.56 -25.22 -6.43
CA THR A 44 -8.56 -26.23 -5.38
C THR A 44 -7.62 -27.38 -5.80
N SER A 45 -6.40 -27.05 -6.22
CA SER A 45 -5.27 -27.99 -6.29
C SER A 45 -3.99 -27.23 -6.66
N LEU A 46 -3.28 -26.74 -5.65
CA LEU A 46 -1.91 -26.22 -5.72
C LEU A 46 -0.92 -27.39 -5.93
N ALA A 47 -1.10 -28.15 -7.02
CA ALA A 47 -0.19 -29.21 -7.42
C ALA A 47 0.88 -28.64 -8.37
N GLY A 48 1.87 -27.94 -7.80
CA GLY A 48 3.00 -27.42 -8.57
C GLY A 48 4.07 -26.68 -7.75
N TRP A 49 3.96 -26.69 -6.42
CA TRP A 49 4.95 -26.08 -5.54
C TRP A 49 5.85 -27.17 -4.94
N PRO A 50 7.18 -26.98 -4.93
CA PRO A 50 8.10 -28.02 -4.51
C PRO A 50 7.83 -28.43 -3.06
N ALA A 51 7.62 -29.74 -2.86
CA ALA A 51 7.27 -30.35 -1.59
C ALA A 51 8.43 -30.23 -0.59
N GLY A 52 8.35 -29.19 0.25
CA GLY A 52 9.31 -28.91 1.30
C GLY A 52 8.69 -28.11 2.43
N LYS A 53 7.82 -28.77 3.20
CA LYS A 53 7.27 -28.33 4.51
C LYS A 53 6.45 -27.04 4.51
N MET A 54 5.19 -27.14 4.08
CA MET A 54 4.15 -26.31 4.68
C MET A 54 2.90 -27.17 4.84
N ASP A 55 2.57 -27.46 6.09
CA ASP A 55 1.44 -28.30 6.48
C ASP A 55 0.15 -27.52 6.17
N MET A 56 -0.41 -27.74 4.99
CA MET A 56 -1.61 -27.04 4.52
C MET A 56 -2.81 -27.25 5.45
N ALA A 57 -2.86 -28.39 6.14
CA ALA A 57 -3.86 -28.63 7.18
C ALA A 57 -3.66 -27.69 8.38
N ALA A 58 -2.40 -27.43 8.78
CA ALA A 58 -2.08 -26.45 9.80
C ALA A 58 -2.39 -25.02 9.36
N LEU A 59 -2.24 -24.71 8.07
CA LEU A 59 -2.57 -23.39 7.52
C LEU A 59 -4.09 -23.16 7.50
N GLU A 60 -4.86 -24.16 7.05
CA GLU A 60 -6.32 -24.12 7.04
C GLU A 60 -6.89 -24.05 8.47
N GLN A 61 -6.30 -24.80 9.40
CA GLN A 61 -6.66 -24.73 10.81
C GLN A 61 -6.36 -23.36 11.43
N ARG A 62 -5.26 -22.71 11.05
CA ARG A 62 -4.95 -21.33 11.46
C ARG A 62 -5.92 -20.32 10.87
N LEU A 63 -6.29 -20.47 9.61
CA LEU A 63 -7.28 -19.61 8.93
C LEU A 63 -8.65 -19.71 9.60
N GLN A 64 -9.14 -20.93 9.85
CA GLN A 64 -10.39 -21.15 10.56
C GLN A 64 -10.35 -20.61 12.00
N ARG A 65 -9.19 -20.72 12.67
CA ARG A 65 -8.98 -20.13 13.99
C ARG A 65 -9.04 -18.61 13.95
N LEU A 66 -8.36 -17.98 12.99
CA LEU A 66 -8.35 -16.53 12.82
C LEU A 66 -9.74 -15.99 12.48
N GLU A 67 -10.49 -16.65 11.60
CA GLU A 67 -11.88 -16.27 11.31
C GLU A 67 -12.80 -16.37 12.53
N LYS A 68 -12.59 -17.39 13.37
CA LYS A 68 -13.34 -17.57 14.62
C LYS A 68 -12.99 -16.49 15.64
N GLU A 69 -11.70 -16.18 15.80
CA GLU A 69 -11.22 -15.11 16.67
C GLU A 69 -11.71 -13.73 16.19
N LEU A 70 -11.74 -13.49 14.88
CA LEU A 70 -12.26 -12.26 14.29
C LEU A 70 -13.77 -12.10 14.52
N ARG A 71 -14.57 -13.15 14.33
CA ARG A 71 -16.00 -13.15 14.65
C ARG A 71 -16.27 -12.88 16.12
N ASN A 72 -15.47 -13.48 17.02
CA ASN A 72 -15.58 -13.25 18.46
C ASN A 72 -15.22 -11.80 18.83
N ASN A 73 -14.18 -11.24 18.23
CA ASN A 73 -13.81 -9.83 18.43
C ASN A 73 -14.91 -8.89 17.93
N HIS A 74 -15.54 -9.20 16.79
CA HIS A 74 -16.65 -8.39 16.29
C HIS A 74 -17.84 -8.39 17.27
N LEU A 75 -18.19 -9.56 17.81
CA LEU A 75 -19.25 -9.69 18.83
C LEU A 75 -18.92 -8.96 20.13
N MET A 76 -17.67 -9.06 20.60
CA MET A 76 -17.21 -8.32 21.78
C MET A 76 -17.27 -6.80 21.55
N LEU A 77 -16.84 -6.32 20.38
CA LEU A 77 -16.91 -4.90 20.05
C LEU A 77 -18.35 -4.39 19.97
N THR A 78 -19.27 -5.18 19.42
CA THR A 78 -20.70 -4.81 19.41
C THR A 78 -21.27 -4.73 20.82
N GLN A 79 -20.93 -5.68 21.70
CA GLN A 79 -21.36 -5.65 23.10
C GLN A 79 -20.77 -4.45 23.83
N ILE A 80 -19.47 -4.14 23.64
CA ILE A 80 -18.83 -2.97 24.24
C ILE A 80 -19.50 -1.69 23.75
N ARG A 81 -19.73 -1.55 22.44
CA ARG A 81 -20.42 -0.40 21.85
C ARG A 81 -21.81 -0.20 22.46
N ASP A 82 -22.56 -1.28 22.63
CA ASP A 82 -23.93 -1.20 23.15
C ASP A 82 -23.92 -0.93 24.67
N THR A 83 -22.91 -1.43 25.41
CA THR A 83 -22.71 -1.10 26.82
C THR A 83 -22.33 0.37 27.01
N VAL A 84 -21.40 0.89 26.21
CA VAL A 84 -21.00 2.31 26.21
C VAL A 84 -22.17 3.20 25.81
N ARG A 85 -22.95 2.82 24.80
CA ARG A 85 -24.15 3.56 24.40
C ARG A 85 -25.17 3.60 25.54
N ASN A 86 -25.40 2.49 26.25
CA ASN A 86 -26.29 2.44 27.40
C ASN A 86 -25.81 3.33 28.56
N PHE A 87 -24.50 3.41 28.80
CA PHE A 87 -23.93 4.34 29.80
C PHE A 87 -24.10 5.81 29.40
N LEU A 88 -23.93 6.13 28.12
CA LEU A 88 -24.10 7.49 27.60
C LEU A 88 -25.57 7.91 27.56
N SER A 89 -26.51 6.99 27.28
CA SER A 89 -27.94 7.26 27.30
C SER A 89 -28.55 7.31 28.71
N ALA A 90 -27.88 6.77 29.73
CA ALA A 90 -28.29 6.89 31.14
C ALA A 90 -27.86 8.23 31.78
N GLY A 91 -27.27 9.14 30.99
CA GLY A 91 -26.81 10.46 31.41
C GLY A 91 -27.87 11.56 31.41
N THR A 92 -29.00 11.36 32.11
CA THR A 92 -29.81 12.47 32.63
C THR A 92 -30.13 12.20 34.10
N GLY A 93 -29.22 12.63 34.98
CA GLY A 93 -29.42 12.83 36.40
C GLY A 93 -29.77 11.57 37.23
N VAL A 94 -28.78 11.05 37.96
CA VAL A 94 -28.89 10.48 39.33
C VAL A 94 -27.48 10.08 39.78
N GLY A 95 -27.14 10.41 41.03
CA GLY A 95 -25.78 10.37 41.59
C GLY A 95 -25.12 8.98 41.65
N TRP A 96 -23.79 8.99 41.52
CA TRP A 96 -22.92 7.82 41.65
C TRP A 96 -23.08 7.14 43.02
N LYS A 97 -23.67 5.95 43.02
CA LYS A 97 -23.47 4.94 44.08
C LYS A 97 -23.14 3.59 43.43
N GLY A 98 -21.88 3.17 43.60
CA GLY A 98 -21.43 1.78 43.45
C GLY A 98 -21.06 1.33 42.03
N ILE A 99 -19.77 1.08 41.80
CA ILE A 99 -19.28 0.34 40.62
C ILE A 99 -19.59 -1.15 40.85
N PRO A 100 -20.43 -1.83 40.03
CA PRO A 100 -20.55 -3.27 40.11
C PRO A 100 -19.26 -3.95 39.62
N LYS A 101 -18.77 -4.94 40.36
CA LYS A 101 -17.58 -5.73 39.99
C LYS A 101 -17.80 -6.41 38.63
N ALA A 102 -16.80 -6.32 37.76
CA ALA A 102 -16.84 -6.85 36.40
C ALA A 102 -17.05 -8.38 36.36
N PRO A 103 -17.69 -8.92 35.29
CA PRO A 103 -17.84 -10.35 35.08
C PRO A 103 -16.48 -11.10 35.05
N PRO A 104 -16.43 -12.36 35.51
CA PRO A 104 -15.16 -13.13 35.62
C PRO A 104 -14.40 -13.30 34.30
N ALA A 105 -15.09 -13.23 33.15
CA ALA A 105 -14.51 -13.43 31.83
C ALA A 105 -13.63 -12.27 31.33
N LEU A 106 -13.64 -11.11 32.00
CA LEU A 106 -12.85 -9.94 31.63
C LEU A 106 -11.60 -9.73 32.50
N GLN A 107 -11.32 -10.62 33.46
CA GLN A 107 -10.17 -10.49 34.36
C GLN A 107 -8.82 -10.84 33.70
N ASN A 108 -8.83 -11.64 32.62
CA ASN A 108 -7.62 -12.10 31.93
C ASN A 108 -7.42 -11.51 30.53
N VAL A 109 -8.20 -10.50 30.14
CA VAL A 109 -7.77 -9.67 29.01
C VAL A 109 -6.64 -8.82 29.55
N SER A 110 -5.42 -9.06 29.08
CA SER A 110 -4.35 -8.06 29.13
C SER A 110 -4.86 -6.84 28.39
N ARG A 111 -5.65 -6.01 29.09
CA ARG A 111 -5.69 -4.60 28.80
C ARG A 111 -4.26 -4.21 29.09
N THR A 112 -3.47 -4.05 28.04
CA THR A 112 -2.39 -3.07 28.09
C THR A 112 -3.12 -1.75 28.30
N ALA A 113 -3.56 -1.49 29.54
CA ALA A 113 -3.78 -0.16 30.03
C ALA A 113 -2.38 0.43 29.94
N ILE A 114 -2.08 0.99 28.77
CA ILE A 114 -0.92 1.84 28.60
C ILE A 114 -1.13 2.88 29.69
N MET A 115 -0.38 2.74 30.79
CA MET A 115 -0.38 3.73 31.84
C MET A 115 0.23 4.95 31.18
N LEU A 116 -0.62 5.85 30.71
CA LEU A 116 -0.19 7.12 30.15
C LEU A 116 0.65 7.77 31.24
N SER A 117 1.91 8.06 30.91
CA SER A 117 2.77 8.76 31.83
C SER A 117 2.10 10.09 32.15
N PRO A 118 2.14 10.59 33.40
CA PRO A 118 1.71 11.95 33.70
C PRO A 118 2.36 13.00 32.78
N ALA A 119 3.57 12.70 32.25
CA ALA A 119 4.25 13.52 31.24
C ALA A 119 3.55 13.52 29.87
N ASP A 120 2.93 12.42 29.44
CA ASP A 120 2.20 12.33 28.17
C ASP A 120 0.91 13.18 28.24
N CYS A 121 0.25 13.18 29.40
CA CYS A 121 -0.90 14.07 29.67
C CYS A 121 -0.48 15.55 29.70
N ALA A 122 0.72 15.85 30.20
CA ALA A 122 1.28 17.21 30.19
C ALA A 122 1.59 17.69 28.77
N PHE A 123 2.07 16.81 27.88
CA PHE A 123 2.27 17.13 26.46
C PHE A 123 0.93 17.48 25.78
N CYS A 124 -0.12 16.70 25.98
CA CYS A 124 -1.44 16.99 25.42
C CYS A 124 -2.06 18.31 25.92
N SER A 125 -1.65 18.76 27.11
CA SER A 125 -2.14 20.00 27.74
C SER A 125 -1.24 21.21 27.43
N SER A 126 -0.11 20.98 26.76
CA SER A 126 0.83 22.05 26.42
C SER A 126 0.26 22.93 25.29
N PRO A 127 0.54 24.25 25.30
CA PRO A 127 0.17 25.11 24.19
C PRO A 127 0.85 24.59 22.90
N PRO A 128 0.21 24.78 21.73
CA PRO A 128 0.81 24.41 20.45
C PRO A 128 2.22 24.99 20.33
N ALA A 129 3.13 24.21 19.72
CA ALA A 129 4.48 24.68 19.47
C ALA A 129 4.45 25.98 18.67
N SER A 130 5.28 26.95 19.07
CA SER A 130 5.49 28.15 18.26
C SER A 130 6.13 27.74 16.94
N THR A 131 5.50 28.15 15.84
CA THR A 131 5.94 27.85 14.48
C THR A 131 5.94 29.15 13.67
N ASP A 132 6.90 29.28 12.75
CA ASP A 132 6.95 30.43 11.84
C ASP A 132 5.73 30.45 10.90
N TYR A 133 5.23 29.26 10.54
CA TYR A 133 4.11 29.07 9.63
C TYR A 133 3.15 28.00 10.15
N ASN A 134 1.90 28.41 10.35
CA ASN A 134 0.77 27.51 10.58
C ASN A 134 -0.05 27.40 9.28
N MET A 135 -0.24 26.18 8.76
CA MET A 135 -0.93 25.99 7.48
C MET A 135 -2.40 26.43 7.52
N TYR A 136 -3.07 26.42 8.68
CA TYR A 136 -4.43 26.96 8.80
C TYR A 136 -4.43 28.48 8.51
N ASP A 137 -3.56 29.22 9.19
CA ASP A 137 -3.43 30.68 9.02
C ASP A 137 -2.98 31.04 7.59
N VAL A 138 -2.09 30.24 7.01
CA VAL A 138 -1.64 30.41 5.62
C VAL A 138 -2.82 30.22 4.67
N CYS A 139 -3.61 29.16 4.84
CA CYS A 139 -4.78 28.91 4.01
C CYS A 139 -5.85 30.01 4.14
N GLU A 140 -6.05 30.62 5.31
CA GLU A 140 -7.00 31.73 5.45
C GLU A 140 -6.53 33.02 4.76
N LYS A 141 -5.21 33.24 4.67
CA LYS A 141 -4.62 34.46 4.11
C LYS A 141 -4.39 34.39 2.60
N LEU A 142 -4.23 33.19 2.05
CA LEU A 142 -3.98 33.01 0.61
C LEU A 142 -5.24 33.28 -0.21
N ALA A 143 -5.08 34.00 -1.32
CA ALA A 143 -6.17 34.30 -2.25
C ALA A 143 -6.54 33.10 -3.16
N PHE A 144 -5.61 32.15 -3.34
CA PHE A 144 -5.74 31.00 -4.26
C PHE A 144 -6.11 31.37 -5.69
N ASP A 145 -5.66 32.54 -6.15
CA ASP A 145 -5.73 32.92 -7.55
C ASP A 145 -4.85 32.00 -8.41
N ASN A 146 -5.25 31.78 -9.66
CA ASN A 146 -4.53 30.95 -10.62
C ASN A 146 -4.11 31.75 -11.87
N PRO A 147 -3.28 32.81 -11.71
CA PRO A 147 -2.75 33.56 -12.83
C PRO A 147 -1.73 32.74 -13.64
N ASP A 148 -1.57 33.03 -14.94
CA ASP A 148 -0.54 32.39 -15.76
C ASP A 148 0.84 33.03 -15.48
N GLY A 149 1.73 32.29 -14.81
CA GLY A 149 3.09 32.70 -14.48
C GLY A 149 4.09 32.69 -15.65
N GLY A 150 3.65 32.34 -16.86
CA GLY A 150 4.49 32.27 -18.07
C GLY A 150 5.10 30.88 -18.26
N VAL A 151 6.44 30.80 -18.29
CA VAL A 151 7.16 29.50 -18.48
C VAL A 151 6.99 28.62 -17.25
N TRP A 152 7.00 29.20 -16.05
CA TRP A 152 6.58 28.53 -14.82
C TRP A 152 5.12 28.88 -14.55
N LYS A 153 4.20 27.98 -14.94
CA LYS A 153 2.76 28.26 -15.02
C LYS A 153 2.11 28.70 -13.71
N GLN A 154 2.56 28.16 -12.59
CA GLN A 154 1.99 28.42 -11.26
C GLN A 154 2.90 29.30 -10.39
N GLY A 155 3.85 30.01 -11.00
CA GLY A 155 4.78 30.89 -10.29
C GLY A 155 4.94 32.22 -10.99
N TRP A 156 6.18 32.71 -11.05
CA TRP A 156 6.50 33.98 -11.67
C TRP A 156 7.86 33.89 -12.37
N LYS A 157 8.20 34.93 -13.15
CA LYS A 157 9.52 35.05 -13.78
C LYS A 157 10.59 35.14 -12.70
N LEU A 158 11.42 34.10 -12.60
CA LEU A 158 12.53 34.06 -11.65
C LEU A 158 13.66 34.98 -12.12
N GLU A 159 14.10 35.87 -11.23
CA GLU A 159 15.24 36.75 -11.45
C GLU A 159 16.30 36.46 -10.38
N TYR A 160 17.57 36.42 -10.80
CA TYR A 160 18.70 36.13 -9.92
C TYR A 160 19.89 37.00 -10.31
N GLU A 161 20.64 37.46 -9.32
CA GLU A 161 21.89 38.17 -9.52
C GLU A 161 23.07 37.20 -9.63
N GLU A 162 23.92 37.40 -10.63
CA GLU A 162 25.13 36.58 -10.82
C GLU A 162 26.11 36.71 -9.64
N SER A 163 26.07 37.84 -8.93
CA SER A 163 26.84 38.13 -7.72
C SER A 163 26.55 37.16 -6.57
N MET A 164 25.43 36.42 -6.63
CA MET A 164 25.05 35.46 -5.59
C MET A 164 26.04 34.29 -5.50
N TRP A 165 26.73 33.94 -6.57
CA TRP A 165 27.67 32.83 -6.58
C TRP A 165 29.09 33.32 -6.89
N THR A 166 29.95 33.24 -5.87
CA THR A 166 31.34 33.65 -5.96
C THR A 166 32.27 32.44 -5.91
N LYS A 167 33.58 32.66 -6.08
CA LYS A 167 34.57 31.58 -6.01
C LYS A 167 34.58 30.88 -4.63
N ASP A 168 34.32 31.65 -3.58
CA ASP A 168 34.20 31.26 -2.18
C ASP A 168 32.78 30.78 -1.79
N ARG A 169 31.74 31.16 -2.55
CA ARG A 169 30.35 30.71 -2.35
C ARG A 169 29.75 30.12 -3.62
N LYS A 170 30.08 28.85 -3.90
CA LYS A 170 29.59 28.12 -5.08
C LYS A 170 28.22 27.48 -4.85
N LEU A 171 27.39 27.45 -5.89
CA LEU A 171 26.20 26.60 -5.93
C LEU A 171 26.61 25.13 -6.01
N ARG A 172 26.12 24.32 -5.07
CA ARG A 172 26.30 22.86 -5.11
C ARG A 172 25.07 22.22 -5.74
N VAL A 173 25.24 21.61 -6.91
CA VAL A 173 24.17 20.93 -7.64
C VAL A 173 24.32 19.43 -7.47
N PHE A 174 23.27 18.79 -6.96
CA PHE A 174 23.17 17.33 -6.85
C PHE A 174 22.14 16.83 -7.83
N VAL A 175 22.58 16.09 -8.84
CA VAL A 175 21.68 15.37 -9.74
C VAL A 175 21.39 14.01 -9.12
N VAL A 176 20.11 13.70 -8.91
CA VAL A 176 19.67 12.50 -8.19
C VAL A 176 18.86 11.59 -9.13
N PRO A 177 19.52 10.61 -9.77
CA PRO A 177 18.83 9.64 -10.62
C PRO A 177 17.89 8.76 -9.79
N HIS A 178 16.66 8.62 -10.24
CA HIS A 178 15.60 7.84 -9.57
C HIS A 178 14.67 7.19 -10.61
N SER A 179 13.80 6.31 -10.15
CA SER A 179 12.70 5.76 -10.96
C SER A 179 11.49 5.53 -10.06
N HIS A 180 10.37 6.18 -10.36
CA HIS A 180 9.11 5.96 -9.64
C HIS A 180 8.45 4.68 -10.15
N ASN A 181 8.19 3.73 -9.25
CA ASN A 181 7.66 2.41 -9.60
C ASN A 181 6.41 2.13 -8.77
N ASP A 182 5.25 2.46 -9.31
CA ASP A 182 3.96 2.26 -8.65
C ASP A 182 3.67 0.75 -8.44
N PRO A 183 3.50 0.27 -7.19
CA PRO A 183 3.15 -1.12 -6.87
C PRO A 183 1.69 -1.46 -7.20
N GLY A 184 1.24 -1.11 -8.41
CA GLY A 184 -0.16 -1.17 -8.84
C GLY A 184 -0.72 0.22 -9.11
N TRP A 185 -1.14 0.46 -10.35
CA TRP A 185 -1.85 1.69 -10.78
C TRP A 185 -2.61 1.41 -12.09
N LEU A 186 -2.03 1.73 -13.25
CA LEU A 186 -2.61 1.38 -14.56
C LEU A 186 -2.41 -0.11 -14.91
N LYS A 187 -1.36 -0.72 -14.35
CA LYS A 187 -1.08 -2.15 -14.41
C LYS A 187 -1.04 -2.73 -13.01
N THR A 188 -1.19 -4.04 -12.89
CA THR A 188 -1.01 -4.76 -11.63
C THR A 188 0.48 -4.77 -11.23
N PHE A 189 0.74 -5.08 -9.96
CA PHE A 189 2.10 -5.23 -9.44
C PHE A 189 2.97 -6.13 -10.35
N ASP A 190 2.49 -7.35 -10.63
CA ASP A 190 3.23 -8.34 -11.43
C ASP A 190 3.46 -7.89 -12.88
N LYS A 191 2.47 -7.20 -13.46
CA LYS A 191 2.58 -6.77 -14.85
C LYS A 191 3.58 -5.62 -14.98
N TYR A 192 3.58 -4.66 -14.05
CA TYR A 192 4.65 -3.66 -13.98
C TYR A 192 6.01 -4.32 -13.75
N PHE A 193 6.07 -5.32 -12.88
CA PHE A 193 7.31 -6.04 -12.60
C PHE A 193 7.92 -6.66 -13.85
N LEU A 194 7.12 -7.46 -14.57
CA LEU A 194 7.55 -8.18 -15.75
C LEU A 194 7.84 -7.26 -16.93
N ASP A 195 7.02 -6.22 -17.15
CA ASP A 195 7.16 -5.34 -18.31
C ASP A 195 8.27 -4.29 -18.13
N GLN A 196 8.57 -3.88 -16.88
CA GLN A 196 9.36 -2.67 -16.62
C GLN A 196 10.33 -2.80 -15.44
N THR A 197 9.83 -2.98 -14.22
CA THR A 197 10.62 -2.83 -12.99
C THR A 197 11.80 -3.78 -12.92
N ARG A 198 11.62 -5.04 -13.33
CA ARG A 198 12.72 -6.02 -13.41
C ARG A 198 13.86 -5.50 -14.26
N HIS A 199 13.55 -4.97 -15.45
CA HIS A 199 14.56 -4.45 -16.37
C HIS A 199 15.27 -3.21 -15.81
N ILE A 200 14.57 -2.38 -15.03
CA ILE A 200 15.16 -1.22 -14.36
C ILE A 200 16.20 -1.68 -13.33
N LEU A 201 15.83 -2.64 -12.48
CA LEU A 201 16.72 -3.18 -11.44
C LEU A 201 17.91 -3.97 -12.02
N ASP A 202 17.67 -4.79 -13.06
CA ASP A 202 18.74 -5.49 -13.77
C ASP A 202 19.75 -4.49 -14.36
N ASN A 203 19.26 -3.42 -14.99
CA ASN A 203 20.11 -2.37 -15.54
C ASN A 203 20.81 -1.54 -14.47
N MET A 204 20.18 -1.29 -13.33
CA MET A 204 20.81 -0.61 -12.20
C MET A 204 22.09 -1.35 -11.79
N VAL A 205 22.04 -2.68 -11.62
CA VAL A 205 23.22 -3.48 -11.25
C VAL A 205 24.33 -3.30 -12.27
N VAL A 206 24.01 -3.41 -13.56
CA VAL A 206 24.99 -3.27 -14.64
C VAL A 206 25.57 -1.86 -14.66
N LYS A 207 24.73 -0.83 -14.62
CA LYS A 207 25.16 0.56 -14.82
C LYS A 207 25.89 1.13 -13.61
N LEU A 208 25.56 0.74 -12.38
CA LEU A 208 26.32 1.14 -11.19
C LEU A 208 27.70 0.47 -11.17
N GLY A 209 27.83 -0.76 -11.69
CA GLY A 209 29.12 -1.44 -11.82
C GLY A 209 30.09 -0.80 -12.83
N VAL A 210 29.59 -0.03 -13.80
CA VAL A 210 30.42 0.60 -14.84
C VAL A 210 31.15 1.85 -14.34
N ASP A 211 30.55 2.67 -13.48
CA ASP A 211 31.18 3.90 -12.94
C ASP A 211 30.81 4.09 -11.47
N LYS A 212 31.82 4.06 -10.59
CA LYS A 212 31.68 4.21 -9.13
C LYS A 212 31.11 5.56 -8.68
N ARG A 213 31.11 6.57 -9.56
CA ARG A 213 30.53 7.90 -9.29
C ARG A 213 29.02 7.93 -9.52
N ARG A 214 28.45 6.94 -10.21
CA ARG A 214 27.01 6.88 -10.44
C ARG A 214 26.30 6.67 -9.11
N ARG A 215 25.14 7.32 -9.02
CA ARG A 215 24.22 7.26 -7.90
C ARG A 215 22.85 6.89 -8.43
N PHE A 216 22.10 6.14 -7.64
CA PHE A 216 20.70 5.84 -7.91
C PHE A 216 19.97 5.71 -6.58
N ILE A 217 18.75 6.24 -6.52
CA ILE A 217 17.88 6.07 -5.37
C ILE A 217 16.72 5.14 -5.69
N TRP A 218 16.31 4.34 -4.71
CA TRP A 218 15.17 3.43 -4.82
C TRP A 218 14.25 3.56 -3.60
N ALA A 219 12.94 3.55 -3.81
CA ALA A 219 11.96 3.77 -2.74
C ALA A 219 11.15 2.52 -2.40
N GLU A 220 10.58 1.84 -3.40
CA GLU A 220 9.57 0.80 -3.18
C GLU A 220 10.21 -0.56 -2.86
N THR A 221 10.31 -0.89 -1.57
CA THR A 221 10.94 -2.13 -1.10
C THR A 221 10.21 -3.38 -1.58
N SER A 222 8.89 -3.32 -1.79
CA SER A 222 8.10 -4.45 -2.33
C SER A 222 8.67 -5.01 -3.64
N TYR A 223 8.97 -4.14 -4.60
CA TYR A 223 9.58 -4.54 -5.86
C TYR A 223 11.03 -4.98 -5.71
N LEU A 224 11.80 -4.27 -4.89
CA LEU A 224 13.20 -4.63 -4.64
C LEU A 224 13.30 -6.02 -4.02
N SER A 225 12.46 -6.30 -3.03
CA SER A 225 12.29 -7.59 -2.37
C SER A 225 11.97 -8.69 -3.38
N PHE A 226 10.89 -8.51 -4.13
CA PHE A 226 10.43 -9.49 -5.11
C PHE A 226 11.48 -9.78 -6.18
N TRP A 227 12.20 -8.76 -6.64
CA TRP A 227 13.31 -8.91 -7.58
C TRP A 227 14.51 -9.62 -6.96
N PHE A 228 14.93 -9.20 -5.77
CA PHE A 228 16.15 -9.63 -5.10
C PHE A 228 16.12 -11.12 -4.76
N ASP A 229 14.96 -11.65 -4.36
CA ASP A 229 14.77 -13.07 -4.06
C ASP A 229 15.01 -13.98 -5.27
N GLN A 230 14.84 -13.45 -6.49
CA GLN A 230 15.06 -14.18 -7.74
C GLN A 230 16.51 -14.09 -8.24
N GLN A 231 17.38 -13.31 -7.59
CA GLN A 231 18.74 -13.08 -8.04
C GLN A 231 19.73 -14.11 -7.50
N SER A 232 20.85 -14.28 -8.22
CA SER A 232 21.98 -15.07 -7.74
C SER A 232 22.73 -14.36 -6.61
N GLU A 233 23.48 -15.11 -5.80
CA GLU A 233 24.26 -14.51 -4.70
C GLU A 233 25.33 -13.53 -5.20
N GLU A 234 25.85 -13.69 -6.43
CA GLU A 234 26.79 -12.71 -6.99
C GLU A 234 26.11 -11.35 -7.22
N VAL A 235 24.87 -11.35 -7.73
CA VAL A 235 24.10 -10.12 -7.94
C VAL A 235 23.70 -9.50 -6.61
N LYS A 236 23.20 -10.31 -5.67
CA LYS A 236 22.86 -9.83 -4.32
C LYS A 236 24.07 -9.20 -3.62
N SER A 237 25.24 -9.81 -3.73
CA SER A 237 26.50 -9.27 -3.19
C SER A 237 26.87 -7.92 -3.82
N LYS A 238 26.72 -7.76 -5.14
CA LYS A 238 26.92 -6.46 -5.80
C LYS A 238 25.98 -5.39 -5.27
N VAL A 239 24.69 -5.71 -5.13
CA VAL A 239 23.68 -4.77 -4.61
C VAL A 239 24.04 -4.34 -3.19
N ARG A 240 24.38 -5.28 -2.30
CA ARG A 240 24.88 -4.96 -0.94
C ARG A 240 26.10 -4.04 -1.01
N GLY A 241 27.05 -4.30 -1.91
CA GLY A 241 28.21 -3.45 -2.13
C GLY A 241 27.87 -2.04 -2.63
N TYR A 242 26.87 -1.89 -3.49
CA TYR A 242 26.39 -0.57 -3.93
C TYR A 242 25.74 0.22 -2.81
N VAL A 243 25.01 -0.45 -1.92
CA VAL A 243 24.43 0.19 -0.72
C VAL A 243 25.54 0.64 0.23
N GLN A 244 26.49 -0.22 0.54
CA GLN A 244 27.62 0.10 1.44
C GLN A 244 28.51 1.21 0.90
N SER A 245 28.71 1.29 -0.41
CA SER A 245 29.49 2.35 -1.06
C SER A 245 28.70 3.65 -1.29
N GLY A 246 27.40 3.66 -0.99
CA GLY A 246 26.51 4.78 -1.24
C GLY A 246 26.22 5.04 -2.72
N GLN A 247 26.49 4.07 -3.61
CA GLN A 247 26.09 4.14 -5.02
C GLN A 247 24.58 3.92 -5.19
N LEU A 248 24.00 3.07 -4.35
CA LEU A 248 22.56 2.84 -4.25
C LEU A 248 22.10 3.34 -2.88
N GLU A 249 21.19 4.30 -2.82
CA GLU A 249 20.58 4.77 -1.57
C GLU A 249 19.10 4.38 -1.54
N ILE A 250 18.67 3.73 -0.46
CA ILE A 250 17.26 3.40 -0.26
C ILE A 250 16.60 4.56 0.47
N VAL A 251 15.59 5.15 -0.17
CA VAL A 251 14.89 6.33 0.33
C VAL A 251 13.48 5.96 0.77
N THR A 252 13.04 6.46 1.92
CA THR A 252 11.90 5.96 2.72
C THR A 252 12.08 4.53 3.16
N GLY A 253 12.20 3.57 2.25
CA GLY A 253 12.42 2.16 2.52
C GLY A 253 11.17 1.38 2.94
N GLY A 254 10.00 2.03 2.94
CA GLY A 254 8.72 1.35 3.15
C GLY A 254 8.43 0.31 2.08
N TRP A 255 7.51 -0.61 2.37
CA TRP A 255 7.02 -1.57 1.39
C TRP A 255 6.49 -0.87 0.14
N VAL A 256 5.83 0.28 0.34
CA VAL A 256 5.28 1.15 -0.70
C VAL A 256 5.49 2.62 -0.34
N MET A 257 5.23 3.50 -1.30
CA MET A 257 4.95 4.91 -1.03
C MET A 257 3.45 5.07 -0.79
N ASN A 258 3.04 5.05 0.49
CA ASN A 258 1.62 5.00 0.85
C ASN A 258 0.88 6.31 0.55
N ASP A 259 -0.45 6.22 0.39
CA ASP A 259 -1.33 7.38 0.41
C ASP A 259 -1.25 8.09 1.78
N GLU A 260 -1.32 9.41 1.79
CA GLU A 260 -1.25 10.24 2.99
C GLU A 260 -2.62 10.80 3.40
N ALA A 261 -3.65 10.65 2.56
CA ALA A 261 -5.00 11.13 2.85
C ALA A 261 -5.88 10.08 3.54
N ASN A 262 -5.98 8.86 2.99
CA ASN A 262 -6.93 7.84 3.47
C ASN A 262 -6.30 6.77 4.36
N THR A 263 -4.96 6.70 4.41
CA THR A 263 -4.27 5.62 5.12
C THR A 263 -4.36 5.82 6.63
N HIS A 264 -4.70 4.76 7.35
CA HIS A 264 -4.65 4.77 8.81
C HIS A 264 -3.19 4.72 9.28
N VAL A 265 -2.85 5.41 10.37
CA VAL A 265 -1.46 5.48 10.91
C VAL A 265 -0.86 4.09 11.14
N PHE A 266 -1.65 3.12 11.60
CA PHE A 266 -1.20 1.73 11.73
C PHE A 266 -0.76 1.10 10.40
N ALA A 267 -1.50 1.31 9.31
CA ALA A 267 -1.12 0.79 8.00
C ALA A 267 0.14 1.50 7.46
N MET A 268 0.30 2.80 7.73
CA MET A 268 1.55 3.53 7.43
C MET A 268 2.73 2.92 8.20
N LEU A 269 2.55 2.60 9.48
CA LEU A 269 3.59 2.00 10.30
C LEU A 269 3.92 0.58 9.83
N GLU A 270 2.91 -0.26 9.61
CA GLU A 270 3.10 -1.66 9.18
C GLU A 270 3.89 -1.75 7.88
N GLN A 271 3.54 -0.96 6.87
CA GLN A 271 4.25 -0.99 5.59
C GLN A 271 5.69 -0.49 5.73
N MET A 272 5.95 0.50 6.60
CA MET A 272 7.31 0.98 6.91
C MET A 272 8.13 -0.09 7.62
N VAL A 273 7.54 -0.75 8.63
CA VAL A 273 8.19 -1.82 9.40
C VAL A 273 8.51 -3.00 8.49
N GLU A 274 7.59 -3.43 7.63
CA GLU A 274 7.82 -4.55 6.70
C GLU A 274 9.00 -4.26 5.76
N GLY A 275 8.99 -3.08 5.14
CA GLY A 275 10.08 -2.65 4.27
C GLY A 275 11.42 -2.58 4.99
N HIS A 276 11.46 -1.93 6.16
CA HIS A 276 12.71 -1.76 6.93
C HIS A 276 13.27 -3.07 7.46
N GLN A 277 12.41 -3.99 7.94
CA GLN A 277 12.84 -5.31 8.36
C GLN A 277 13.43 -6.11 7.20
N TRP A 278 12.83 -6.04 6.01
CA TRP A 278 13.39 -6.70 4.83
C TRP A 278 14.76 -6.13 4.46
N LEU A 279 14.90 -4.80 4.48
CA LEU A 279 16.15 -4.09 4.18
C LEU A 279 17.26 -4.46 5.16
N GLU A 280 16.98 -4.44 6.47
CA GLU A 280 17.93 -4.81 7.51
C GLU A 280 18.45 -6.25 7.32
N ARG A 281 17.54 -7.19 7.06
CA ARG A 281 17.88 -8.61 6.88
C ARG A 281 18.69 -8.88 5.61
N ASN A 282 18.41 -8.17 4.51
CA ASN A 282 18.98 -8.51 3.20
C ASN A 282 20.15 -7.61 2.78
N LEU A 283 20.13 -6.34 3.17
CA LEU A 283 21.10 -5.31 2.76
C LEU A 283 21.97 -4.82 3.93
N GLY A 284 21.64 -5.19 5.17
CA GLY A 284 22.35 -4.79 6.40
C GLY A 284 21.85 -3.46 6.97
N ASN A 285 22.60 -2.87 7.91
CA ASN A 285 22.25 -1.58 8.50
C ASN A 285 22.34 -0.45 7.46
N VAL A 286 21.22 -0.11 6.84
CA VAL A 286 21.11 1.00 5.90
C VAL A 286 20.69 2.25 6.67
N THR A 287 21.38 3.37 6.45
CA THR A 287 20.94 4.67 6.97
C THR A 287 19.87 5.22 6.03
N HIS A 288 18.64 5.42 6.52
CA HIS A 288 17.50 5.81 5.69
C HIS A 288 17.29 7.33 5.70
N LYS A 289 16.98 7.90 4.54
CA LYS A 289 16.37 9.23 4.42
C LYS A 289 14.96 9.08 3.88
N ALA A 290 13.99 9.76 4.46
CA ALA A 290 12.63 9.76 3.90
C ALA A 290 12.62 10.41 2.51
N ALA A 291 12.05 9.75 1.52
CA ALA A 291 11.60 10.32 0.27
C ALA A 291 10.19 9.81 -0.05
N HIS A 292 9.20 10.60 0.33
CA HIS A 292 7.91 10.57 -0.34
C HIS A 292 8.15 11.29 -1.66
N ALA A 293 7.84 10.66 -2.80
CA ALA A 293 8.34 11.07 -4.11
C ALA A 293 8.39 12.59 -4.25
N PHE A 294 9.60 13.06 -4.61
CA PHE A 294 9.83 14.23 -5.42
C PHE A 294 8.60 14.50 -6.28
N PRO A 295 8.02 15.71 -6.18
CA PRO A 295 6.61 15.94 -6.39
C PRO A 295 6.13 15.15 -7.59
N ARG A 296 5.19 14.22 -7.36
CA ARG A 296 4.13 13.98 -8.33
C ARG A 296 3.56 15.37 -8.59
N CYS A 297 4.11 16.07 -9.59
CA CYS A 297 3.45 17.17 -10.23
C CYS A 297 2.11 16.58 -10.63
N LEU A 298 1.11 16.97 -9.84
CA LEU A 298 -0.31 16.99 -10.16
C LEU A 298 -0.52 16.88 -11.67
N LEU A 299 -0.73 15.66 -12.14
CA LEU A 299 -1.40 15.39 -13.40
C LEU A 299 -2.70 14.72 -13.00
N TYR A 300 -3.65 15.56 -12.60
CA TYR A 300 -5.04 15.36 -12.95
C TYR A 300 -5.24 15.85 -14.39
#